data_AF-A0A9P3PXC0-F1
#
_entry.id   AF-A0A9P3PXC0-F1
#
_cell.length_a   1.000
_cell.length_b   1.000
_cell.length_c   1.000
_cell.angle_alpha   90.00
_cell.angle_beta   90.00
_cell.angle_gamma   90.00
#
_symmetry.space_group_name_H-M   'P 1'
#
loop_
_entity.id
_entity.type
_entity.pdbx_description
1 polymer ?
#
loop_
_entity_poly.entity_id
_entity_poly.type
_entity_poly.pdbx_seq_one_letter_code
_entity_poly.pdbx_strand_id
1 'polypeptide(L)'
;MDYEVAPMTKQKCYPEALKVSWPLPTGPLEADKIARLRRRLPPRWHKHIQPEVNSSALLTAELLKLPHHKLLEIPARDKFEDRQMHALAIKLYGKLREVGSIKAFQHVFVDCVECHYHAYLEGCVLHCDLSEGNLMFKVDAKDTVKGILNDWDMASYVDENNEIKLSTAKHRTGTIPFMARDLLVDEGTEPPPHLYRHDLESFFYILVWAAFHYDFARKVQRPRTLAEFSAWDRESLLEAALAKMGFIASSRAKDPLFRRIPEDSKPLLPWMNSVWALFRDSDIAYEMNRNSPDRDDLTLGGHITFENFMKALGRTR
;
A
#
# COMPACT_ATOMS: atom_id res chain seq x y z
N MET A 1 10.80 0.17 -58.51
CA MET A 1 9.75 0.61 -57.57
C MET A 1 10.40 0.57 -56.21
N ASP A 2 10.98 1.69 -55.81
CA ASP A 2 11.62 1.82 -54.51
C ASP A 2 10.53 2.04 -53.47
N TYR A 3 10.40 1.10 -52.55
CA TYR A 3 9.51 1.25 -51.40
C TYR A 3 10.18 2.18 -50.39
N GLU A 4 9.73 3.42 -50.33
CA GLU A 4 10.00 4.29 -49.19
C GLU A 4 9.43 3.66 -47.92
N VAL A 5 10.32 3.20 -47.05
CA VAL A 5 9.95 2.84 -45.68
C VAL A 5 9.62 4.14 -44.97
N ALA A 6 8.33 4.38 -44.73
CA ALA A 6 7.88 5.51 -43.92
C ALA A 6 8.65 5.54 -42.59
N PRO A 7 9.18 6.70 -42.17
CA PRO A 7 9.90 6.79 -40.91
C PRO A 7 8.95 6.35 -39.79
N MET A 8 9.33 5.27 -39.08
CA MET A 8 8.67 4.90 -37.83
C MET A 8 8.66 6.15 -36.96
N THR A 9 7.48 6.71 -36.74
CA THR A 9 7.27 7.71 -35.70
C THR A 9 7.90 7.15 -34.44
N LYS A 10 8.82 7.91 -33.81
CA LYS A 10 9.47 7.51 -32.56
C LYS A 10 8.37 7.19 -31.55
N GLN A 11 7.99 5.92 -31.47
CA GLN A 11 7.11 5.41 -30.45
C GLN A 11 7.87 5.73 -29.16
N LYS A 12 7.30 6.60 -28.31
CA LYS A 12 7.90 6.91 -27.01
C LYS A 12 8.06 5.57 -26.29
N CYS A 13 9.27 4.99 -26.34
CA CYS A 13 9.64 3.84 -25.53
C CYS A 13 9.59 4.33 -24.10
N TYR A 14 8.51 4.00 -23.41
CA TYR A 14 8.51 4.15 -21.96
C TYR A 14 9.46 3.09 -21.41
N PRO A 15 10.34 3.44 -20.46
CA PRO A 15 11.14 2.43 -19.80
C PRO A 15 10.21 1.36 -19.20
N GLU A 16 10.54 0.10 -19.43
CA GLU A 16 9.87 -1.05 -18.83
C GLU A 16 10.65 -1.49 -17.59
N ALA A 17 9.95 -2.10 -16.64
CA ALA A 17 10.51 -2.72 -15.46
C ALA A 17 10.11 -4.20 -15.45
N LEU A 18 11.02 -5.06 -15.04
CA LEU A 18 10.73 -6.47 -14.76
C LEU A 18 10.58 -6.61 -13.25
N LYS A 19 9.35 -6.89 -12.79
CA LYS A 19 9.09 -7.28 -11.41
C LYS A 19 9.21 -8.79 -11.29
N VAL A 20 9.93 -9.26 -10.27
CA VAL A 20 10.09 -10.68 -9.97
C VAL A 20 9.63 -10.92 -8.53
N SER A 21 8.71 -11.86 -8.34
CA SER A 21 8.16 -12.25 -7.04
C SER A 21 8.14 -13.77 -6.88
N TRP A 22 7.88 -14.23 -5.65
CA TRP A 22 7.91 -15.65 -5.26
C TRP A 22 6.62 -16.08 -4.55
N PRO A 23 5.46 -16.05 -5.24
CA PRO A 23 4.17 -16.43 -4.66
C PRO A 23 4.10 -17.92 -4.31
N LEU A 24 3.17 -18.24 -3.40
CA LEU A 24 2.76 -19.62 -3.12
C LEU A 24 2.01 -20.20 -4.34
N PRO A 25 2.22 -21.48 -4.70
CA PRO A 25 1.54 -22.12 -5.84
C PRO A 25 0.01 -22.09 -5.77
N THR A 26 -0.56 -22.03 -4.56
CA THR A 26 -2.00 -22.16 -4.32
C THR A 26 -2.74 -20.82 -4.29
N GLY A 27 -2.03 -19.69 -4.40
CA GLY A 27 -2.60 -18.35 -4.33
C GLY A 27 -2.85 -17.72 -5.71
N PRO A 28 -3.80 -16.77 -5.83
CA PRO A 28 -3.96 -15.99 -7.06
C PRO A 28 -2.72 -15.11 -7.30
N LEU A 29 -2.26 -15.03 -8.55
CA LEU A 29 -1.13 -14.20 -8.93
C LEU A 29 -1.52 -12.71 -8.95
N GLU A 30 -0.56 -11.80 -8.81
CA GLU A 30 -0.80 -10.36 -8.97
C GLU A 30 -1.46 -10.04 -10.32
N ALA A 31 -1.06 -10.74 -11.40
CA ALA A 31 -1.65 -10.57 -12.73
C ALA A 31 -3.17 -10.84 -12.73
N ASP A 32 -3.63 -11.84 -11.98
CA ASP A 32 -5.06 -12.20 -11.90
C ASP A 32 -5.86 -11.11 -11.18
N LYS A 33 -5.27 -10.54 -10.12
CA LYS A 33 -5.87 -9.46 -9.33
C LYS A 33 -5.96 -8.18 -10.16
N ILE A 34 -4.90 -7.83 -10.88
CA ILE A 34 -4.90 -6.69 -11.82
C ILE A 34 -5.94 -6.90 -12.92
N ALA A 35 -6.02 -8.09 -13.51
CA ALA A 35 -7.02 -8.40 -14.53
C ALA A 35 -8.46 -8.28 -13.97
N ARG A 36 -8.71 -8.75 -12.74
CA ARG A 36 -10.01 -8.58 -12.06
C ARG A 36 -10.33 -7.10 -11.88
N LEU A 37 -9.39 -6.29 -11.38
CA LEU A 37 -9.60 -4.86 -11.18
C LEU A 37 -9.94 -4.17 -12.50
N ARG A 38 -9.18 -4.39 -13.57
CA ARG A 38 -9.44 -3.78 -14.89
C ARG A 38 -10.76 -4.23 -15.52
N ARG A 39 -11.27 -5.40 -15.17
CA ARG A 39 -12.58 -5.87 -15.63
C ARG A 39 -13.73 -5.23 -14.85
N ARG A 40 -13.56 -5.01 -13.55
CA ARG A 40 -14.65 -4.55 -12.67
C ARG A 40 -14.70 -3.02 -12.51
N LEU A 41 -13.58 -2.33 -12.64
CA LEU A 41 -13.53 -0.89 -12.42
C LEU A 41 -13.99 -0.09 -13.65
N PRO A 42 -14.57 1.09 -13.43
CA PRO A 42 -14.82 2.06 -14.49
C PRO A 42 -13.52 2.44 -15.23
N PRO A 43 -13.54 2.64 -16.56
CA PRO A 43 -12.33 2.93 -17.36
C PRO A 43 -11.47 4.11 -16.85
N ARG A 44 -12.08 5.08 -16.17
CA ARG A 44 -11.37 6.22 -15.56
C ARG A 44 -10.32 5.79 -14.53
N TRP A 45 -10.49 4.65 -13.87
CA TRP A 45 -9.59 4.14 -12.84
C TRP A 45 -8.45 3.28 -13.40
N HIS A 46 -8.55 2.79 -14.63
CA HIS A 46 -7.52 1.95 -15.26
C HIS A 46 -6.17 2.67 -15.40
N LYS A 47 -6.19 4.01 -15.40
CA LYS A 47 -4.98 4.84 -15.46
C LYS A 47 -4.28 4.98 -14.12
N HIS A 48 -4.91 4.57 -13.01
CA HIS A 48 -4.38 4.63 -11.63
C HIS A 48 -3.96 3.27 -11.10
N ILE A 49 -4.22 2.20 -11.84
CA ILE A 49 -3.70 0.84 -11.58
C ILE A 49 -2.51 0.60 -12.48
N GLN A 50 -1.60 -0.30 -12.07
CA GLN A 50 -0.58 -0.87 -12.95
C GLN A 50 -1.19 -1.24 -14.33
N PRO A 51 -0.48 -0.96 -15.46
CA PRO A 51 -1.04 -1.20 -16.78
C PRO A 51 -1.19 -2.70 -17.03
N GLU A 52 -1.82 -3.07 -18.16
CA GLU A 52 -1.82 -4.46 -18.61
C GLU A 52 -0.39 -5.00 -18.58
N VAL A 53 -0.24 -6.13 -17.92
CA VAL A 53 1.00 -6.89 -17.86
C VAL A 53 1.43 -7.15 -19.30
N ASN A 54 2.54 -6.55 -19.73
CA ASN A 54 3.03 -6.71 -21.11
C ASN A 54 3.39 -8.17 -21.38
N SER A 55 3.87 -8.87 -20.35
CA SER A 55 4.08 -10.32 -20.34
C SER A 55 4.15 -10.82 -18.89
N SER A 56 3.58 -12.00 -18.64
CA SER A 56 3.62 -12.72 -17.36
C SER A 56 4.23 -14.10 -17.59
N ALA A 57 5.20 -14.49 -16.76
CA ALA A 57 5.75 -15.84 -16.79
C ALA A 57 5.78 -16.42 -15.38
N LEU A 58 5.27 -17.65 -15.24
CA LEU A 58 5.39 -18.46 -14.03
C LEU A 58 6.46 -19.52 -14.30
N LEU A 59 7.56 -19.48 -13.56
CA LEU A 59 8.70 -20.37 -13.76
C LEU A 59 8.87 -21.23 -12.51
N THR A 60 8.52 -22.51 -12.66
CA THR A 60 8.60 -23.52 -11.60
C THR A 60 10.04 -23.95 -11.36
N ALA A 61 10.32 -24.54 -10.20
CA ALA A 61 11.63 -25.11 -9.87
C ALA A 61 12.10 -26.14 -10.91
N GLU A 62 11.17 -26.90 -11.48
CA GLU A 62 11.42 -27.85 -12.57
C GLU A 62 11.89 -27.15 -13.84
N LEU A 63 11.16 -26.12 -14.30
CA LEU A 63 11.53 -25.32 -15.48
C LEU A 63 12.90 -24.64 -15.31
N LEU A 64 13.17 -24.14 -14.11
CA LEU A 64 14.41 -23.46 -13.75
C LEU A 64 15.57 -24.41 -13.43
N LYS A 65 15.31 -25.73 -13.39
CA LYS A 65 16.29 -26.76 -13.02
C LYS A 65 17.00 -26.46 -11.68
N LEU A 66 16.30 -25.91 -10.69
CA LEU A 66 16.88 -25.49 -9.40
C LEU A 66 17.33 -26.67 -8.52
N PRO A 67 18.52 -26.69 -7.91
CA PRO A 67 19.06 -27.87 -7.21
C PRO A 67 18.11 -28.58 -6.25
N HIS A 68 17.22 -27.85 -5.55
CA HIS A 68 16.26 -28.43 -4.62
C HIS A 68 15.22 -29.36 -5.27
N HIS A 69 14.92 -29.26 -6.57
CA HIS A 69 14.00 -30.20 -7.24
C HIS A 69 14.61 -31.60 -7.35
N LYS A 70 15.94 -31.71 -7.16
CA LYS A 70 16.68 -32.98 -7.14
C LYS A 70 17.01 -33.45 -5.73
N LEU A 71 16.82 -32.59 -4.72
CA LEU A 71 17.03 -32.92 -3.32
C LEU A 71 15.75 -33.55 -2.77
N LEU A 72 15.56 -34.83 -3.09
CA LEU A 72 14.56 -35.67 -2.44
C LEU A 72 14.89 -35.76 -0.94
N GLU A 73 13.86 -35.61 -0.10
CA GLU A 73 13.80 -35.99 1.32
C GLU A 73 14.54 -35.10 2.35
N ILE A 74 14.20 -33.81 2.41
CA ILE A 74 14.39 -33.06 3.68
C ILE A 74 13.23 -33.47 4.60
N PRO A 75 13.50 -34.03 5.80
CA PRO A 75 12.45 -34.42 6.74
C PRO A 75 11.53 -33.23 7.05
N ALA A 76 10.22 -33.47 7.08
CA ALA A 76 9.15 -32.51 7.30
C ALA A 76 9.12 -31.86 8.71
N ARG A 77 10.29 -31.64 9.32
CA ARG A 77 10.42 -30.93 10.60
C ARG A 77 10.25 -29.42 10.45
N ASP A 78 10.52 -28.89 9.28
CA ASP A 78 10.27 -27.48 8.95
C ASP A 78 9.16 -27.39 7.90
N LYS A 79 8.16 -26.56 8.15
CA LYS A 79 7.09 -26.24 7.20
C LYS A 79 7.68 -25.43 6.03
N PHE A 80 8.35 -26.10 5.09
CA PHE A 80 8.82 -25.46 3.87
C PHE A 80 7.60 -25.04 3.03
N GLU A 81 7.46 -23.74 2.83
CA GLU A 81 6.50 -23.18 1.88
C GLU A 81 7.13 -23.21 0.48
N ASP A 82 6.63 -24.09 -0.39
CA ASP A 82 7.02 -24.09 -1.80
C ASP A 82 6.60 -22.78 -2.47
N ARG A 83 7.47 -22.18 -3.28
CA ARG A 83 7.28 -20.87 -3.93
C ARG A 83 7.76 -20.92 -5.37
N GLN A 84 7.03 -20.25 -6.26
CA GLN A 84 7.32 -20.26 -7.71
C GLN A 84 7.75 -18.88 -8.18
N MET A 85 8.62 -18.79 -9.20
CA MET A 85 8.99 -17.47 -9.74
C MET A 85 7.84 -16.93 -10.54
N HIS A 86 7.41 -15.72 -10.23
CA HIS A 86 6.51 -14.96 -11.06
C HIS A 86 7.23 -13.72 -11.58
N ALA A 87 7.28 -13.55 -12.90
CA ALA A 87 7.88 -12.41 -13.55
C ALA A 87 6.83 -11.60 -14.32
N LEU A 88 6.81 -10.29 -14.10
CA LEU A 88 5.88 -9.35 -14.71
C LEU A 88 6.64 -8.22 -15.40
N ALA A 89 6.46 -8.09 -16.72
CA ALA A 89 6.95 -6.93 -17.46
C ALA A 89 5.91 -5.80 -17.39
N ILE A 90 6.30 -4.68 -16.79
CA ILE A 90 5.40 -3.56 -16.47
C ILE A 90 6.01 -2.23 -16.89
N LYS A 91 5.19 -1.19 -16.99
CA LYS A 91 5.68 0.17 -17.20
C LYS A 91 6.45 0.67 -15.97
N LEU A 92 7.63 1.26 -16.18
CA LEU A 92 8.35 1.92 -15.11
C LEU A 92 7.66 3.23 -14.73
N TYR A 93 7.39 3.39 -13.43
CA TYR A 93 6.81 4.58 -12.84
C TYR A 93 7.80 5.28 -11.91
N GLY A 94 7.60 6.59 -11.69
CA GLY A 94 8.39 7.36 -10.74
C GLY A 94 7.97 7.04 -9.31
N LYS A 95 8.93 7.09 -8.37
CA LYS A 95 8.67 6.82 -6.95
C LYS A 95 7.98 8.02 -6.30
N LEU A 96 7.18 7.83 -5.26
CA LEU A 96 6.47 8.93 -4.58
C LEU A 96 7.41 10.07 -4.16
N ARG A 97 8.61 9.75 -3.67
CA ARG A 97 9.65 10.71 -3.27
C ARG A 97 10.20 11.59 -4.39
N GLU A 98 9.96 11.22 -5.65
CA GLU A 98 10.48 11.91 -6.84
C GLU A 98 9.46 12.86 -7.49
N VAL A 99 8.25 12.97 -6.93
CA VAL A 99 7.11 13.71 -7.50
C VAL A 99 7.34 15.23 -7.66
N GLY A 100 8.38 15.79 -7.04
CA GLY A 100 8.92 17.11 -7.37
C GLY A 100 8.25 18.31 -6.71
N SER A 101 7.08 18.15 -6.08
CA SER A 101 6.44 19.21 -5.28
C SER A 101 5.38 18.64 -4.34
N ILE A 102 5.04 19.38 -3.29
CA ILE A 102 3.97 18.98 -2.36
C ILE A 102 2.61 18.94 -3.04
N LYS A 103 2.31 19.90 -3.91
CA LYS A 103 1.04 19.91 -4.63
C LYS A 103 0.87 18.66 -5.50
N ALA A 104 1.95 18.25 -6.17
CA ALA A 104 1.95 17.03 -6.97
C ALA A 104 1.90 15.77 -6.08
N PHE A 105 2.62 15.74 -4.94
CA PHE A 105 2.48 14.69 -3.94
C PHE A 105 1.04 14.54 -3.45
N GLN A 106 0.39 15.64 -3.06
CA GLN A 106 -1.00 15.65 -2.60
C GLN A 106 -1.96 15.13 -3.67
N HIS A 107 -1.71 15.43 -4.94
CA HIS A 107 -2.49 14.90 -6.06
C HIS A 107 -2.30 13.39 -6.22
N VAL A 108 -1.05 12.92 -6.25
CA VAL A 108 -0.70 11.49 -6.34
C VAL A 108 -1.28 10.69 -5.17
N PHE A 109 -1.13 11.21 -3.96
CA PHE A 109 -1.64 10.57 -2.75
C PHE A 109 -3.16 10.38 -2.81
N VAL A 110 -3.90 11.44 -3.21
CA VAL A 110 -5.36 11.37 -3.37
C VAL A 110 -5.75 10.39 -4.48
N ASP A 111 -5.10 10.45 -5.65
CA ASP A 111 -5.34 9.52 -6.76
C ASP A 111 -5.19 8.05 -6.28
N CYS A 112 -4.19 7.76 -5.45
CA CYS A 112 -3.97 6.43 -4.89
C CYS A 112 -5.03 6.01 -3.86
N VAL A 113 -5.44 6.91 -2.96
CA VAL A 113 -6.52 6.64 -1.99
C VAL A 113 -7.85 6.39 -2.70
N GLU A 114 -8.19 7.17 -3.72
CA GLU A 114 -9.41 6.96 -4.49
C GLU A 114 -9.35 5.65 -5.30
N CYS A 115 -8.20 5.35 -5.94
CA CYS A 115 -7.99 4.08 -6.64
C CYS A 115 -8.16 2.88 -5.70
N HIS A 116 -7.62 2.97 -4.48
CA HIS A 116 -7.77 1.95 -3.44
C HIS A 116 -9.24 1.76 -3.04
N TYR A 117 -9.98 2.83 -2.78
CA TYR A 117 -11.40 2.76 -2.46
C TYR A 117 -12.21 2.07 -3.55
N HIS A 118 -11.99 2.42 -4.82
CA HIS A 118 -12.69 1.80 -5.94
C HIS A 118 -12.27 0.34 -6.15
N ALA A 119 -10.99 0.01 -5.97
CA ALA A 119 -10.51 -1.37 -5.96
C ALA A 119 -11.20 -2.22 -4.88
N TYR A 120 -11.38 -1.66 -3.68
CA TYR A 120 -12.12 -2.31 -2.60
C TYR A 120 -13.61 -2.45 -2.92
N LEU A 121 -14.29 -1.35 -3.21
CA LEU A 121 -15.76 -1.30 -3.35
C LEU A 121 -16.26 -2.01 -4.61
N GLU A 122 -15.67 -1.72 -5.78
CA GLU A 122 -16.16 -2.19 -7.07
C GLU A 122 -15.34 -3.40 -7.58
N GLY A 123 -14.03 -3.38 -7.30
CA GLY A 123 -13.12 -4.47 -7.64
C GLY A 123 -13.25 -5.68 -6.71
N CYS A 124 -13.76 -5.47 -5.50
CA CYS A 124 -13.76 -6.44 -4.40
C CYS A 124 -12.35 -7.01 -4.17
N VAL A 125 -11.37 -6.11 -4.12
CA VAL A 125 -9.95 -6.41 -3.86
C VAL A 125 -9.43 -5.40 -2.83
N LEU A 126 -8.99 -5.89 -1.68
CA LEU A 126 -8.31 -5.09 -0.66
C LEU A 126 -6.79 -5.23 -0.82
N HIS A 127 -6.02 -4.13 -0.67
CA HIS A 127 -4.60 -4.15 -0.99
C HIS A 127 -3.76 -4.87 0.07
N CYS A 128 -4.03 -4.65 1.36
CA CYS A 128 -3.45 -5.36 2.50
C CYS A 128 -1.93 -5.18 2.77
N ASP A 129 -1.20 -4.40 1.96
CA ASP A 129 0.26 -4.25 2.10
C ASP A 129 0.72 -2.89 1.54
N LEU A 130 0.04 -1.82 1.94
CA LEU A 130 0.40 -0.47 1.50
C LEU A 130 1.72 -0.02 2.11
N SER A 131 2.63 0.44 1.25
CA SER A 131 3.90 1.07 1.64
C SER A 131 4.19 2.31 0.78
N GLU A 132 5.19 3.11 1.15
CA GLU A 132 5.61 4.24 0.31
C GLU A 132 6.06 3.82 -1.10
N GLY A 133 6.52 2.57 -1.28
CA GLY A 133 6.99 2.04 -2.56
C GLY A 133 5.86 1.70 -3.51
N ASN A 134 4.65 1.50 -2.98
CA ASN A 134 3.47 1.07 -3.73
C ASN A 134 2.74 2.26 -4.36
N LEU A 135 2.86 3.44 -3.73
CA LEU A 135 2.36 4.69 -4.28
C LEU A 135 3.41 5.21 -5.27
N MET A 136 3.05 5.23 -6.54
CA MET A 136 3.93 5.69 -7.61
C MET A 136 3.27 6.84 -8.37
N PHE A 137 4.01 7.48 -9.26
CA PHE A 137 3.45 8.48 -10.14
C PHE A 137 3.90 8.29 -11.59
N LYS A 138 3.08 8.81 -12.50
CA LYS A 138 3.45 9.03 -13.89
C LYS A 138 3.09 10.44 -14.31
N VAL A 139 3.77 10.91 -15.35
CA VAL A 139 3.38 12.11 -16.08
C VAL A 139 2.78 11.64 -17.39
N ASP A 140 1.53 12.04 -17.65
CA ASP A 140 0.86 11.69 -18.90
C ASP A 140 1.33 12.56 -20.08
N ALA A 141 0.78 12.31 -21.27
CA ALA A 141 1.18 13.05 -22.47
C ALA A 141 0.81 14.55 -22.45
N LYS A 142 0.01 14.98 -21.47
CA LYS A 142 -0.43 16.37 -21.27
C LYS A 142 0.30 17.01 -20.09
N ASP A 143 1.46 16.47 -19.71
CA ASP A 143 2.26 16.91 -18.57
C ASP A 143 1.50 16.92 -17.23
N THR A 144 0.45 16.10 -17.13
CA THR A 144 -0.34 15.98 -15.90
C THR A 144 0.18 14.83 -15.06
N VAL A 145 0.52 15.11 -13.80
CA VAL A 145 0.91 14.09 -12.81
C VAL A 145 -0.32 13.24 -12.45
N LYS A 146 -0.13 11.92 -12.36
CA LYS A 146 -1.14 10.95 -11.94
C LYS A 146 -0.55 9.99 -10.94
N GLY A 147 -1.30 9.70 -9.87
CA GLY A 147 -0.95 8.64 -8.93
C GLY A 147 -1.27 7.26 -9.48
N ILE A 148 -0.40 6.30 -9.17
CA ILE A 148 -0.53 4.89 -9.52
C ILE A 148 -0.42 4.09 -8.24
N LEU A 149 -1.39 3.22 -7.97
CA LEU A 149 -1.32 2.23 -6.91
C LEU A 149 -0.80 0.90 -7.48
N ASN A 150 0.36 0.49 -6.98
CA ASN A 150 1.12 -0.65 -7.47
C ASN A 150 1.23 -1.75 -6.41
N ASP A 151 1.66 -2.94 -6.83
CA ASP A 151 1.99 -4.08 -5.97
C ASP A 151 0.80 -4.78 -5.31
N TRP A 152 0.04 -5.53 -6.11
CA TRP A 152 -1.16 -6.25 -5.65
C TRP A 152 -0.86 -7.69 -5.21
N ASP A 153 0.42 -8.07 -5.04
CA ASP A 153 0.82 -9.45 -4.71
C ASP A 153 0.20 -9.94 -3.40
N MET A 154 0.10 -9.07 -2.38
CA MET A 154 -0.47 -9.40 -1.07
C MET A 154 -1.97 -9.11 -0.95
N ALA A 155 -2.59 -8.56 -1.99
CA ALA A 155 -4.00 -8.17 -1.97
C ALA A 155 -4.95 -9.36 -1.78
N SER A 156 -6.01 -9.16 -0.99
CA SER A 156 -7.04 -10.15 -0.71
C SER A 156 -8.32 -9.88 -1.51
N TYR A 157 -9.02 -10.95 -1.87
CA TYR A 157 -10.36 -10.82 -2.43
C TYR A 157 -11.39 -10.57 -1.33
N VAL A 158 -12.28 -9.64 -1.59
CA VAL A 158 -13.49 -9.41 -0.82
C VAL A 158 -14.60 -10.23 -1.47
N ASP A 159 -15.35 -10.97 -0.66
CA ASP A 159 -16.52 -11.72 -1.15
C ASP A 159 -17.82 -10.92 -1.06
N GLU A 160 -18.92 -11.57 -1.42
CA GLU A 160 -20.25 -10.97 -1.47
C GLU A 160 -20.82 -10.58 -0.10
N ASN A 161 -20.28 -11.15 0.98
CA ASN A 161 -20.66 -10.82 2.35
C ASN A 161 -19.75 -9.72 2.95
N ASN A 162 -18.90 -9.09 2.13
CA ASN A 162 -17.81 -8.22 2.56
C ASN A 162 -16.79 -8.91 3.48
N GLU A 163 -16.71 -10.23 3.45
CA GLU A 163 -15.69 -10.96 4.17
C GLU A 163 -14.40 -11.00 3.35
N ILE A 164 -13.28 -10.82 4.05
CA ILE A 164 -11.97 -10.74 3.43
C ILE A 164 -11.39 -12.15 3.48
N LYS A 165 -11.28 -12.77 2.31
CA LYS A 165 -10.63 -14.08 2.20
C LYS A 165 -9.16 -13.88 2.52
N LEU A 166 -8.73 -14.41 3.68
CA LEU A 166 -7.34 -14.38 4.12
C LEU A 166 -6.46 -14.82 2.93
N SER A 167 -5.50 -13.97 2.57
CA SER A 167 -4.50 -14.35 1.59
C SER A 167 -3.73 -15.54 2.16
N THR A 168 -3.25 -16.44 1.31
CA THR A 168 -2.57 -17.68 1.74
C THR A 168 -1.25 -17.43 2.49
N ALA A 169 -0.83 -16.17 2.67
CA ALA A 169 0.31 -15.80 3.50
C ALA A 169 -0.06 -15.96 4.98
N LYS A 170 0.32 -17.11 5.56
CA LYS A 170 0.16 -17.42 7.00
C LYS A 170 1.09 -16.61 7.92
N HIS A 171 1.84 -15.67 7.36
CA HIS A 171 2.79 -14.83 8.08
C HIS A 171 2.24 -13.41 8.15
N ARG A 172 2.58 -12.68 9.22
CA ARG A 172 2.39 -11.21 9.28
C ARG A 172 3.29 -10.56 8.24
N THR A 173 2.87 -10.66 6.99
CA THR A 173 3.55 -10.06 5.84
C THR A 173 3.05 -8.64 5.71
N GLY A 174 3.98 -7.70 5.80
CA GLY A 174 3.72 -6.31 5.47
C GLY A 174 4.88 -5.43 5.89
N THR A 175 4.91 -4.21 5.38
CA THR A 175 5.97 -3.26 5.72
C THR A 175 5.70 -2.66 7.10
N ILE A 176 6.38 -3.16 8.15
CA ILE A 176 6.12 -2.85 9.59
C ILE A 176 5.90 -1.35 9.87
N PRO A 177 6.71 -0.41 9.33
CA PRO A 177 6.48 1.02 9.52
C PRO A 177 5.10 1.51 9.08
N PHE A 178 4.50 0.89 8.06
CA PHE A 178 3.21 1.27 7.49
C PHE A 178 2.06 0.35 7.92
N MET A 179 2.34 -0.81 8.50
CA MET A 179 1.32 -1.74 8.97
C MET A 179 0.44 -1.11 10.07
N ALA A 180 -0.88 -1.30 10.00
CA ALA A 180 -1.82 -0.85 11.03
C ALA A 180 -1.49 -1.43 12.41
N ARG A 181 -1.72 -0.65 13.48
CA ARG A 181 -1.42 -1.05 14.86
C ARG A 181 -2.06 -2.39 15.22
N ASP A 182 -3.32 -2.57 14.86
CA ASP A 182 -4.08 -3.76 15.25
C ASP A 182 -3.54 -5.04 14.61
N LEU A 183 -2.84 -4.93 13.47
CA LEU A 183 -2.18 -6.05 12.79
C LEU A 183 -0.81 -6.41 13.42
N LEU A 184 -0.25 -5.51 14.25
CA LEU A 184 1.04 -5.70 14.91
C LEU A 184 0.90 -6.42 16.27
N VAL A 185 -0.26 -6.35 16.92
CA VAL A 185 -0.47 -6.96 18.23
C VAL A 185 -0.52 -8.48 18.08
N ASP A 186 0.39 -9.17 18.77
CA ASP A 186 0.36 -10.63 18.89
C ASP A 186 -0.45 -11.06 20.11
N GLU A 187 -1.65 -11.59 19.89
CA GLU A 187 -2.45 -12.20 20.96
C GLU A 187 -2.15 -13.70 21.16
N GLY A 188 -1.12 -14.25 20.50
CA GLY A 188 -0.77 -15.67 20.59
C GLY A 188 -1.67 -16.59 19.74
N THR A 189 -2.46 -16.01 18.84
CA THR A 189 -3.37 -16.66 17.89
C THR A 189 -3.06 -16.23 16.45
N GLU A 190 -3.85 -16.70 15.48
CA GLU A 190 -3.75 -16.24 14.08
C GLU A 190 -3.87 -14.69 14.01
N PRO A 191 -3.15 -14.02 13.10
CA PRO A 191 -3.26 -12.57 12.93
C PRO A 191 -4.71 -12.15 12.68
N PRO A 192 -5.16 -10.99 13.20
CA PRO A 192 -6.51 -10.50 12.94
C PRO A 192 -6.71 -10.29 11.43
N PRO A 193 -7.95 -10.42 10.92
CA PRO A 193 -8.24 -10.16 9.52
C PRO A 193 -7.84 -8.73 9.16
N HIS A 194 -7.18 -8.57 8.02
CA HIS A 194 -6.90 -7.26 7.46
C HIS A 194 -8.23 -6.62 7.02
N LEU A 195 -8.52 -5.40 7.45
CA LEU A 195 -9.75 -4.65 7.16
C LEU A 195 -9.45 -3.40 6.33
N TYR A 196 -10.45 -2.85 5.65
CA TYR A 196 -10.30 -1.62 4.86
C TYR A 196 -9.72 -0.44 5.67
N ARG A 197 -10.11 -0.32 6.95
CA ARG A 197 -9.58 0.70 7.86
C ARG A 197 -8.08 0.58 8.14
N HIS A 198 -7.51 -0.62 8.05
CA HIS A 198 -6.08 -0.85 8.25
C HIS A 198 -5.26 -0.31 7.07
N ASP A 199 -5.77 -0.45 5.84
CA ASP A 199 -5.17 0.19 4.66
C ASP A 199 -5.25 1.73 4.76
N LEU A 200 -6.36 2.29 5.30
CA LEU A 200 -6.45 3.74 5.57
C LEU A 200 -5.43 4.21 6.63
N GLU A 201 -5.20 3.42 7.67
CA GLU A 201 -4.16 3.70 8.68
C GLU A 201 -2.76 3.66 8.03
N SER A 202 -2.53 2.73 7.11
CA SER A 202 -1.29 2.64 6.32
C SER A 202 -1.07 3.89 5.48
N PHE A 203 -2.11 4.41 4.81
CA PHE A 203 -2.03 5.69 4.10
C PHE A 203 -1.64 6.84 5.05
N PHE A 204 -2.17 6.88 6.27
CA PHE A 204 -1.78 7.88 7.26
C PHE A 204 -0.29 7.77 7.63
N TYR A 205 0.22 6.57 7.86
CA TYR A 205 1.64 6.38 8.13
C TYR A 205 2.53 6.78 6.93
N ILE A 206 2.11 6.49 5.70
CA ILE A 206 2.82 6.93 4.48
C ILE A 206 2.82 8.46 4.37
N LEU A 207 1.71 9.13 4.68
CA LEU A 207 1.62 10.60 4.70
C LEU A 207 2.62 11.20 5.70
N VAL A 208 2.64 10.68 6.93
CA VAL A 208 3.58 11.13 7.96
C VAL A 208 5.02 10.84 7.51
N TRP A 209 5.30 9.64 7.01
CA TRP A 209 6.62 9.25 6.56
C TRP A 209 7.15 10.18 5.45
N ALA A 210 6.34 10.42 4.41
CA ALA A 210 6.69 11.32 3.31
C ALA A 210 7.02 12.74 3.81
N ALA A 211 6.24 13.26 4.75
CA ALA A 211 6.43 14.60 5.30
C ALA A 211 7.78 14.78 6.03
N PHE A 212 8.36 13.71 6.57
CA PHE A 212 9.64 13.77 7.28
C PHE A 212 10.83 13.30 6.44
N HIS A 213 10.62 12.39 5.49
CA HIS A 213 11.70 11.74 4.77
C HIS A 213 11.89 12.24 3.35
N TYR A 214 10.96 13.02 2.78
CA TYR A 214 11.12 13.49 1.40
C TYR A 214 11.68 14.90 1.34
N ASP A 215 12.62 15.11 0.41
CA ASP A 215 12.98 16.42 -0.12
C ASP A 215 12.34 16.54 -1.50
N PHE A 216 11.13 17.12 -1.55
CA PHE A 216 10.35 17.21 -2.77
C PHE A 216 11.05 18.05 -3.85
N ALA A 217 11.78 19.10 -3.46
CA ALA A 217 12.48 19.97 -4.40
C ALA A 217 13.66 19.24 -5.05
N ARG A 218 14.43 18.47 -4.27
CA ARG A 218 15.55 17.67 -4.77
C ARG A 218 15.15 16.32 -5.34
N LYS A 219 13.89 15.89 -5.17
CA LYS A 219 13.36 14.59 -5.63
C LYS A 219 14.10 13.40 -5.03
N VAL A 220 14.51 13.51 -3.77
CA VAL A 220 15.26 12.48 -3.06
C VAL A 220 14.69 12.22 -1.68
N GLN A 221 15.05 11.06 -1.13
CA GLN A 221 14.86 10.78 0.28
C GLN A 221 15.95 11.49 1.09
N ARG A 222 15.57 12.05 2.24
CA ARG A 222 16.48 12.64 3.21
C ARG A 222 17.29 11.53 3.87
N PRO A 223 18.57 11.77 4.15
CA PRO A 223 19.48 10.74 4.68
C PRO A 223 19.19 10.36 6.14
N ARG A 224 18.40 11.17 6.87
CA ARG A 224 18.16 10.96 8.31
C ARG A 224 16.72 10.51 8.54
N THR A 225 16.57 9.27 8.99
CA THR A 225 15.36 8.79 9.65
C THR A 225 15.37 9.27 11.10
N LEU A 226 14.27 9.87 11.56
CA LEU A 226 14.15 10.26 12.98
C LEU A 226 13.97 9.00 13.83
N ALA A 227 14.51 8.99 15.04
CA ALA A 227 14.49 7.82 15.93
C ALA A 227 13.07 7.32 16.26
N GLU A 228 12.07 8.21 16.23
CA GLU A 228 10.67 7.87 16.40
C GLU A 228 10.13 6.96 15.29
N PHE A 229 10.62 7.11 14.06
CA PHE A 229 10.27 6.21 12.96
C PHE A 229 11.00 4.87 13.06
N SER A 230 12.21 4.86 13.63
CA SER A 230 12.89 3.60 13.98
C SER A 230 12.11 2.80 15.03
N ALA A 231 11.30 3.44 15.88
CA ALA A 231 10.43 2.74 16.81
C ALA A 231 9.25 2.03 16.10
N TRP A 232 8.86 2.48 14.91
CA TRP A 232 7.85 1.81 14.09
C TRP A 232 8.44 0.70 13.22
N ASP A 233 9.76 0.62 13.12
CA ASP A 233 10.52 -0.35 12.31
C ASP A 233 11.30 -1.34 13.18
N ARG A 234 10.85 -1.56 14.43
CA ARG A 234 11.52 -2.49 15.34
C ARG A 234 11.24 -3.93 14.93
N GLU A 235 12.21 -4.81 15.16
CA GLU A 235 12.05 -6.27 15.01
C GLU A 235 10.90 -6.81 15.89
N SER A 236 10.62 -6.15 17.01
CA SER A 236 9.48 -6.49 17.88
C SER A 236 8.19 -5.81 17.39
N LEU A 237 7.26 -6.62 16.87
CA LEU A 237 5.93 -6.16 16.45
C LEU A 237 5.15 -5.50 17.60
N LEU A 238 5.26 -6.06 18.81
CA LEU A 238 4.61 -5.50 20.00
C LEU A 238 5.12 -4.09 20.31
N GLU A 239 6.44 -3.87 20.25
CA GLU A 239 7.00 -2.54 20.50
C GLU A 239 6.58 -1.52 19.43
N ALA A 240 6.52 -1.93 18.16
CA ALA A 240 6.00 -1.10 17.08
C ALA A 240 4.52 -0.75 17.32
N ALA A 241 3.70 -1.72 17.76
CA ALA A 241 2.29 -1.50 18.08
C ALA A 241 2.12 -0.49 19.23
N LEU A 242 2.90 -0.64 20.32
CA LEU A 242 2.87 0.27 21.47
C LEU A 242 3.31 1.69 21.10
N ALA A 243 4.34 1.83 20.27
CA ALA A 243 4.79 3.14 19.78
C ALA A 243 3.71 3.84 18.95
N LYS A 244 3.03 3.11 18.05
CA LYS A 244 1.91 3.62 17.25
C LYS A 244 0.70 3.97 18.12
N MET A 245 0.37 3.13 19.10
CA MET A 245 -0.69 3.40 20.07
C MET A 245 -0.45 4.70 20.83
N GLY A 246 0.76 4.90 21.37
CA GLY A 246 1.13 6.13 22.07
C GLY A 246 1.06 7.35 21.16
N PHE A 247 1.49 7.21 19.91
CA PHE A 247 1.42 8.29 18.90
C PHE A 247 -0.02 8.70 18.60
N ILE A 248 -0.94 7.76 18.36
CA ILE A 248 -2.36 8.04 18.08
C ILE A 248 -3.09 8.59 19.31
N ALA A 249 -2.88 7.99 20.49
CA ALA A 249 -3.67 8.32 21.67
C ALA A 249 -3.37 9.71 22.27
N SER A 250 -2.16 10.25 22.07
CA SER A 250 -1.66 11.38 22.85
C SER A 250 -1.07 12.51 22.01
N SER A 251 -1.64 13.71 22.15
CA SER A 251 -1.05 14.93 21.59
C SER A 251 0.34 15.22 22.19
N ARG A 252 0.61 14.79 23.43
CA ARG A 252 1.93 14.93 24.05
C ARG A 252 3.00 14.09 23.35
N ALA A 253 2.63 12.99 22.69
CA ALA A 253 3.53 12.20 21.86
C ALA A 253 3.63 12.75 20.43
N LYS A 254 2.49 13.14 19.82
CA LYS A 254 2.44 13.70 18.46
C LYS A 254 3.09 15.08 18.32
N ASP A 255 2.76 16.03 19.20
CA ASP A 255 3.13 17.44 19.03
C ASP A 255 4.66 17.68 19.00
N PRO A 256 5.48 17.03 19.83
CA PRO A 256 6.94 17.12 19.70
C PRO A 256 7.44 16.65 18.34
N LEU A 257 6.88 15.56 17.80
CA LEU A 257 7.25 15.05 16.47
C LEU A 257 6.86 16.04 15.38
N PHE A 258 5.60 16.48 15.35
CA PHE A 258 5.08 17.37 14.29
C PHE A 258 5.72 18.76 14.33
N ARG A 259 6.19 19.23 15.49
CA ARG A 259 6.96 20.49 15.59
C ARG A 259 8.31 20.45 14.88
N ARG A 260 8.87 19.26 14.62
CA ARG A 260 10.14 19.09 13.90
C ARG A 260 9.96 18.81 12.40
N ILE A 261 8.75 18.98 11.87
CA ILE A 261 8.53 18.80 10.44
C ILE A 261 9.47 19.74 9.65
N PRO A 262 10.11 19.27 8.57
CA PRO A 262 10.87 20.13 7.69
C PRO A 262 10.04 21.32 7.18
N GLU A 263 10.66 22.51 7.09
CA GLU A 263 9.99 23.76 6.69
C GLU A 263 9.27 23.63 5.35
N ASP A 264 9.94 23.02 4.38
CA ASP A 264 9.38 22.78 3.05
C ASP A 264 8.17 21.85 3.08
N SER A 265 8.04 20.98 4.10
CA SER A 265 7.00 19.96 4.27
C SER A 265 5.82 20.42 5.15
N LYS A 266 5.93 21.59 5.79
CA LYS A 266 4.84 22.21 6.59
C LYS A 266 3.47 22.28 5.90
N PRO A 267 3.34 22.47 4.57
CA PRO A 267 2.04 22.45 3.93
C PRO A 267 1.26 21.13 4.06
N LEU A 268 1.90 20.03 4.49
CA LEU A 268 1.24 18.76 4.81
C LEU A 268 0.67 18.70 6.24
N LEU A 269 1.07 19.61 7.14
CA LEU A 269 0.62 19.62 8.54
C LEU A 269 -0.92 19.64 8.70
N PRO A 270 -1.71 20.39 7.90
CA PRO A 270 -3.16 20.36 8.04
C PRO A 270 -3.73 18.96 7.79
N TRP A 271 -3.26 18.25 6.77
CA TRP A 271 -3.67 16.87 6.50
C TRP A 271 -3.25 15.93 7.63
N MET A 272 -1.99 16.02 8.05
CA MET A 272 -1.46 15.16 9.12
C MET A 272 -2.23 15.34 10.44
N ASN A 273 -2.53 16.58 10.84
CA ASN A 273 -3.29 16.85 12.07
C ASN A 273 -4.75 16.39 11.96
N SER A 274 -5.42 16.65 10.84
CA SER A 274 -6.82 16.24 10.65
C SER A 274 -6.99 14.73 10.60
N VAL A 275 -6.11 14.02 9.88
CA VAL A 275 -6.16 12.55 9.81
C VAL A 275 -5.77 11.94 11.16
N TRP A 276 -4.77 12.50 11.86
CA TRP A 276 -4.46 12.04 13.21
C TRP A 276 -5.64 12.21 14.18
N ALA A 277 -6.32 13.36 14.13
CA ALA A 277 -7.50 13.62 14.96
C ALA A 277 -8.62 12.63 14.64
N LEU A 278 -8.85 12.34 13.35
CA LEU A 278 -9.79 11.32 12.92
C LEU A 278 -9.51 9.96 13.61
N PHE A 279 -8.28 9.44 13.52
CA PHE A 279 -7.95 8.16 14.17
C PHE A 279 -8.05 8.22 15.69
N ARG A 280 -7.56 9.29 16.33
CA ARG A 280 -7.61 9.44 17.78
C ARG A 280 -9.04 9.50 18.30
N ASP A 281 -9.88 10.32 17.70
CA ASP A 281 -11.25 10.53 18.15
C ASP A 281 -12.09 9.27 17.90
N SER A 282 -11.80 8.54 16.81
CA SER A 282 -12.41 7.23 16.53
C SER A 282 -12.02 6.18 17.58
N ASP A 283 -10.73 6.06 17.92
CA ASP A 283 -10.26 5.15 18.96
C ASP A 283 -10.94 5.44 20.31
N ILE A 284 -11.06 6.72 20.70
CA ILE A 284 -11.73 7.12 21.94
C ILE A 284 -13.21 6.74 21.92
N ALA A 285 -13.92 7.08 20.83
CA ALA A 285 -15.35 6.78 20.70
C ALA A 285 -15.62 5.28 20.69
N TYR A 286 -14.75 4.50 20.04
CA TYR A 286 -14.82 3.06 19.97
C TYR A 286 -14.59 2.39 21.33
N GLU A 287 -13.58 2.84 22.09
CA GLU A 287 -13.30 2.33 23.44
C GLU A 287 -14.41 2.67 24.45
N MET A 288 -15.04 3.84 24.33
CA MET A 288 -16.21 4.21 25.14
C MET A 288 -17.39 3.25 24.92
N ASN A 289 -17.47 2.62 23.75
CA ASN A 289 -18.51 1.67 23.37
C ASN A 289 -18.05 0.21 23.41
N ARG A 290 -16.93 -0.11 24.09
CA ARG A 290 -16.33 -1.46 24.08
C ARG A 290 -17.25 -2.61 24.52
N ASN A 291 -18.29 -2.30 25.31
CA ASN A 291 -19.25 -3.28 25.83
C ASN A 291 -20.56 -3.32 25.01
N SER A 292 -20.65 -2.55 23.92
CA SER A 292 -21.84 -2.54 23.07
C SER A 292 -21.95 -3.86 22.29
N PRO A 293 -23.12 -4.51 22.26
CA PRO A 293 -23.33 -5.69 21.41
C PRO A 293 -23.32 -5.36 19.91
N ASP A 294 -23.60 -4.10 19.54
CA ASP A 294 -23.62 -3.61 18.15
C ASP A 294 -22.30 -2.93 17.77
N ARG A 295 -21.17 -3.42 18.31
CA ARG A 295 -19.85 -2.83 18.07
C ARG A 295 -19.44 -3.03 16.61
N ASP A 296 -19.20 -1.93 15.90
CA ASP A 296 -18.70 -1.95 14.53
C ASP A 296 -17.16 -1.87 14.53
N ASP A 297 -16.53 -3.03 14.47
CA ASP A 297 -15.07 -3.18 14.37
C ASP A 297 -14.53 -2.89 12.96
N LEU A 298 -15.41 -2.91 11.95
CA LEU A 298 -15.05 -2.73 10.54
C LEU A 298 -14.66 -1.28 10.26
N THR A 299 -15.38 -0.34 10.86
CA THR A 299 -15.15 1.10 10.66
C THR A 299 -14.96 1.88 11.95
N LEU A 300 -14.77 1.19 13.08
CA LEU A 300 -14.68 1.79 14.42
C LEU A 300 -15.91 2.66 14.72
N GLY A 301 -17.12 2.10 14.59
CA GLY A 301 -18.37 2.82 14.88
C GLY A 301 -18.80 3.83 13.81
N GLY A 302 -18.51 3.58 12.53
CA GLY A 302 -18.83 4.50 11.44
C GLY A 302 -17.82 5.64 11.25
N HIS A 303 -16.73 5.67 12.02
CA HIS A 303 -15.81 6.79 12.04
C HIS A 303 -14.69 6.68 10.99
N ILE A 304 -14.05 5.51 10.85
CA ILE A 304 -12.98 5.26 9.87
C ILE A 304 -13.57 4.74 8.56
N THR A 305 -14.01 5.66 7.72
CA THR A 305 -14.54 5.42 6.38
C THR A 305 -13.73 6.19 5.33
N PHE A 306 -13.87 5.82 4.06
CA PHE A 306 -13.26 6.57 2.95
C PHE A 306 -13.70 8.03 2.95
N GLU A 307 -15.00 8.28 3.17
CA GLU A 307 -15.60 9.60 3.14
C GLU A 307 -15.03 10.50 4.25
N ASN A 308 -14.93 9.97 5.48
CA ASN A 308 -14.37 10.71 6.61
C ASN A 308 -12.86 10.93 6.43
N PHE A 309 -12.13 9.96 5.89
CA PHE A 309 -10.71 10.10 5.58
C PHE A 309 -10.47 11.18 4.52
N MET A 310 -11.23 11.17 3.42
CA MET A 310 -11.15 12.20 2.38
C MET A 310 -11.53 13.59 2.90
N LYS A 311 -12.56 13.67 3.74
CA LYS A 311 -12.93 14.91 4.45
C LYS A 311 -11.78 15.43 5.32
N ALA A 312 -11.07 14.55 6.04
CA ALA A 312 -9.89 14.92 6.82
C ALA A 312 -8.74 15.45 5.95
N LEU A 313 -8.60 14.97 4.72
CA LEU A 313 -7.69 15.51 3.70
C LEU A 313 -8.20 16.82 3.04
N GLY A 314 -9.34 17.37 3.49
CA GLY A 314 -9.94 18.56 2.88
C GLY A 314 -10.47 18.31 1.46
N ARG A 315 -10.82 17.05 1.15
CA ARG A 315 -11.43 16.63 -0.11
C ARG A 315 -12.89 16.25 0.18
N THR A 316 -13.80 17.18 -0.06
CA THR A 316 -15.24 16.87 -0.11
C THR A 316 -15.64 16.70 -1.56
N ARG A 317 -16.53 15.73 -1.83
CA ARG A 317 -17.11 15.52 -3.16
C ARG A 317 -17.81 16.75 -3.70
#